data_AF-A0A7X0HT94-F1
#
_entry.id   AF-A0A7X0HT94-F1
#
_cell.length_a   1.000
_cell.length_b   1.000
_cell.length_c   1.000
_cell.angle_alpha   90.00
_cell.angle_beta   90.00
_cell.angle_gamma   90.00
#
_symmetry.space_group_name_H-M   'P 1'
#
loop_
_entity.id
_entity.type
_entity.pdbx_description
1 polymer ?
#
loop_
_entity_poly.entity_id
_entity_poly.type
_entity_poly.pdbx_seq_one_letter_code
_entity_poly.pdbx_strand_id
1 'polypeptide(L)'
;MFAFESEVMLVQDREDLIAVLQMRFGNITGAMIEEVYAIDDLHTLQRLILAAANSADWHVFLEEFYAGNNSIRIVGENFNPLRDLLKGRGDINGTKEK
;
A
#
# COMPACT_ATOMS: atom_id res chain seq x y z
N MET A 1 -14.49 -26.64 -0.39
CA MET A 1 -14.72 -25.27 -0.88
C MET A 1 -14.39 -25.28 -2.38
N PHE A 2 -15.29 -24.78 -3.22
CA PHE A 2 -15.20 -24.94 -4.69
C PHE A 2 -14.12 -24.00 -5.26
N ALA A 3 -13.23 -24.53 -6.12
CA ALA A 3 -12.12 -23.78 -6.72
C ALA A 3 -12.54 -22.44 -7.38
N PHE A 4 -13.77 -22.36 -7.87
CA PHE A 4 -14.35 -21.15 -8.46
C PHE A 4 -14.47 -19.96 -7.50
N GLU A 5 -14.71 -20.18 -6.20
CA GLU A 5 -14.83 -19.07 -5.23
C GLU A 5 -13.47 -18.40 -5.00
N SER A 6 -12.40 -19.19 -4.94
CA SER A 6 -11.03 -18.70 -4.74
C SER A 6 -10.54 -17.87 -5.93
N GLU A 7 -10.85 -18.29 -7.16
CA GLU A 7 -10.48 -17.55 -8.37
C GLU A 7 -11.18 -16.18 -8.44
N VAL A 8 -12.46 -16.11 -8.07
CA VAL A 8 -13.22 -14.85 -8.04
C VAL A 8 -12.64 -13.88 -7.01
N MET A 9 -12.34 -14.35 -5.80
CA MET A 9 -11.72 -13.51 -4.76
C MET A 9 -10.37 -12.96 -5.20
N LEU A 10 -9.59 -13.78 -5.90
CA LEU A 10 -8.26 -13.42 -6.35
C LEU A 10 -8.29 -12.33 -7.44
N VAL A 11 -9.24 -12.42 -8.38
CA VAL A 11 -9.47 -11.34 -9.36
C VAL A 11 -9.90 -10.06 -8.64
N GLN A 12 -10.83 -10.16 -7.69
CA GLN A 12 -11.33 -8.99 -6.97
C GLN A 12 -10.23 -8.28 -6.18
N ASP A 13 -9.40 -9.01 -5.43
CA ASP A 13 -8.33 -8.42 -4.63
C ASP A 13 -7.25 -7.74 -5.51
N ARG A 14 -7.03 -8.21 -6.75
CA ARG A 14 -6.14 -7.53 -7.71
C ARG A 14 -6.72 -6.19 -8.17
N GLU A 15 -8.01 -6.16 -8.51
CA GLU A 15 -8.70 -4.90 -8.88
C GLU A 15 -8.71 -3.92 -7.71
N ASP A 16 -8.96 -4.41 -6.49
CA ASP A 16 -8.95 -3.60 -5.28
C ASP A 16 -7.56 -2.99 -5.02
N LEU A 17 -6.50 -3.77 -5.20
CA LEU A 17 -5.13 -3.26 -5.10
C LEU A 17 -4.87 -2.17 -6.15
N ILE A 18 -5.19 -2.43 -7.43
CA ILE A 18 -5.02 -1.46 -8.52
C ILE A 18 -5.77 -0.15 -8.21
N ALA A 19 -7.02 -0.25 -7.75
CA ALA A 19 -7.84 0.91 -7.40
C ALA A 19 -7.22 1.71 -6.26
N VAL A 20 -6.76 1.07 -5.19
CA VAL A 20 -6.09 1.75 -4.06
C VAL A 20 -4.82 2.45 -4.52
N LEU A 21 -4.00 1.81 -5.36
CA LEU A 21 -2.78 2.43 -5.89
C LEU A 21 -3.11 3.67 -6.73
N GLN A 22 -4.13 3.59 -7.57
CA GLN A 22 -4.58 4.73 -8.38
C GLN A 22 -5.11 5.88 -7.52
N MET A 23 -5.92 5.57 -6.51
CA MET A 23 -6.47 6.55 -5.58
C MET A 23 -5.38 7.26 -4.78
N ARG A 24 -4.33 6.55 -4.37
CA ARG A 24 -3.29 7.10 -3.48
C ARG A 24 -2.13 7.75 -4.22
N PHE A 25 -1.70 7.15 -5.32
CA PHE A 25 -0.45 7.53 -6.00
C PHE A 25 -0.69 8.10 -7.40
N GLY A 26 -1.94 8.14 -7.86
CA GLY A 26 -2.31 8.58 -9.20
C GLY A 26 -2.05 7.48 -10.24
N ASN A 27 -1.76 7.87 -11.48
CA ASN A 27 -1.62 6.88 -12.56
C ASN A 27 -0.45 5.91 -12.29
N ILE A 28 -0.78 4.61 -12.23
CA ILE A 28 0.19 3.52 -12.25
C ILE A 28 0.48 3.09 -13.69
N THR A 29 1.66 2.51 -13.92
CA THR A 29 2.08 2.05 -15.25
C THR A 29 1.39 0.73 -15.64
N GLY A 30 1.28 0.45 -16.94
CA GLY A 30 0.79 -0.84 -17.42
C GLY A 30 1.63 -2.02 -16.92
N ALA A 31 2.95 -1.85 -16.83
CA ALA A 31 3.85 -2.85 -16.26
C ALA A 31 3.50 -3.19 -14.80
N MET A 32 3.17 -2.20 -13.98
CA MET A 32 2.74 -2.42 -12.59
C MET A 32 1.40 -3.18 -12.53
N ILE A 33 0.47 -2.86 -13.43
CA ILE A 33 -0.81 -3.57 -13.52
C ILE A 33 -0.57 -5.05 -13.86
N GLU A 34 0.29 -5.33 -14.84
CA GLU A 34 0.68 -6.69 -15.21
C GLU A 34 1.35 -7.44 -14.04
N GLU A 35 2.24 -6.78 -13.30
CA GLU A 35 2.88 -7.35 -12.11
C GLU A 35 1.85 -7.69 -11.01
N VAL A 36 0.83 -6.86 -10.80
CA VAL A 36 -0.26 -7.17 -9.86
C VAL A 36 -1.08 -8.38 -10.32
N TYR A 37 -1.42 -8.47 -11.61
CA TYR A 37 -2.13 -9.63 -12.15
C TYR A 37 -1.31 -10.92 -12.13
N ALA A 38 0.02 -10.83 -12.08
CA ALA A 38 0.88 -12.00 -11.94
C ALA A 38 0.85 -12.62 -10.52
N ILE A 39 0.35 -11.90 -9.51
CA ILE A 39 0.25 -12.40 -8.14
C ILE A 39 -0.92 -13.38 -8.02
N ASP A 40 -0.65 -14.61 -7.61
CA ASP A 40 -1.61 -15.70 -7.45
C ASP A 40 -1.82 -16.12 -5.97
N ASP A 41 -1.22 -15.38 -5.05
CA ASP A 41 -1.39 -15.58 -3.61
C ASP A 41 -2.29 -14.50 -2.99
N LEU A 42 -3.44 -14.92 -2.47
CA LEU A 42 -4.41 -14.05 -1.82
C LEU A 42 -3.81 -13.35 -0.60
N HIS A 43 -2.95 -14.03 0.16
CA HIS A 43 -2.31 -13.41 1.33
C HIS A 43 -1.37 -12.27 0.94
N THR A 44 -0.62 -12.46 -0.16
CA THR A 44 0.22 -11.41 -0.74
C THR A 44 -0.62 -10.21 -1.18
N LEU A 45 -1.72 -10.42 -1.90
CA LEU A 45 -2.60 -9.33 -2.34
C LEU A 45 -3.15 -8.54 -1.15
N GLN A 46 -3.71 -9.20 -0.14
CA GLN A 46 -4.27 -8.55 1.04
C GLN A 46 -3.21 -7.74 1.81
N ARG A 47 -2.00 -8.28 1.93
CA ARG A 47 -0.87 -7.56 2.53
C ARG A 47 -0.51 -6.32 1.71
N LEU A 48 -0.46 -6.43 0.39
CA LEU A 48 -0.15 -5.32 -0.50
C LEU A 48 -1.25 -4.25 -0.50
N ILE A 49 -2.52 -4.61 -0.36
CA ILE A 49 -3.62 -3.64 -0.17
C ILE A 49 -3.38 -2.84 1.13
N LEU A 50 -3.02 -3.50 2.22
CA LEU A 50 -2.71 -2.83 3.48
C LEU A 50 -1.45 -1.97 3.38
N ALA A 51 -0.39 -2.45 2.73
CA ALA A 51 0.82 -1.67 2.50
C ALA A 51 0.49 -0.45 1.65
N ALA A 52 -0.19 -0.64 0.52
CA ALA A 52 -0.65 0.43 -0.36
C ALA A 52 -1.47 1.46 0.41
N ALA A 53 -2.39 1.08 1.29
CA ALA A 53 -3.18 2.03 2.08
C ALA A 53 -2.36 2.86 3.07
N ASN A 54 -1.30 2.28 3.63
CA ASN A 54 -0.56 2.86 4.76
C ASN A 54 0.79 3.48 4.37
N SER A 55 1.40 3.14 3.24
CA SER A 55 2.70 3.69 2.83
C SER A 55 2.67 5.21 2.75
N ALA A 56 3.72 5.87 3.23
CA ALA A 56 3.81 7.33 3.21
C ALA A 56 3.88 7.88 1.77
N ASP A 57 4.53 7.15 0.87
CA ASP A 57 4.69 7.50 -0.53
C ASP A 57 4.83 6.24 -1.41
N TRP A 58 4.92 6.46 -2.72
CA TRP A 58 5.05 5.41 -3.73
C TRP A 58 6.31 4.56 -3.58
N HIS A 59 7.43 5.17 -3.16
CA HIS A 59 8.71 4.48 -3.02
C HIS A 59 8.65 3.44 -1.90
N VAL A 60 8.08 3.81 -0.75
CA VAL A 60 7.86 2.87 0.37
C VAL A 60 6.96 1.71 -0.07
N PHE A 61 5.91 1.98 -0.86
CA PHE A 61 5.06 0.90 -1.36
C PHE A 61 5.86 -0.07 -2.27
N LEU A 62 6.66 0.45 -3.19
CA LEU A 62 7.46 -0.38 -4.10
C LEU A 62 8.48 -1.25 -3.37
N GLU A 63 9.11 -0.74 -2.31
CA GLU A 63 10.00 -1.54 -1.47
C GLU A 63 9.29 -2.78 -0.94
N GLU A 64 8.06 -2.65 -0.44
CA GLU A 64 7.29 -3.79 0.08
C GLU A 64 6.63 -4.66 -0.98
N PHE A 65 6.38 -4.10 -2.16
CA PHE A 65 5.96 -4.86 -3.33
C PHE A 65 7.06 -5.84 -3.72
N TYR A 66 8.30 -5.38 -3.84
CA TYR A 66 9.44 -6.21 -4.27
C TYR A 66 10.09 -7.04 -3.16
N ALA A 67 9.87 -6.71 -1.89
CA ALA A 67 10.34 -7.51 -0.76
C ALA A 67 9.62 -8.87 -0.62
N GLY A 68 8.45 -9.03 -1.27
CA GLY A 68 7.68 -10.28 -1.26
C GLY A 68 7.24 -10.72 0.15
N ASN A 69 7.19 -12.04 0.39
CA ASN A 69 6.71 -12.61 1.67
C ASN A 69 7.63 -12.37 2.88
N ASN A 70 8.81 -11.79 2.69
CA ASN A 70 9.73 -11.47 3.78
C ASN A 70 9.49 -10.07 4.39
N SER A 71 8.61 -9.26 3.78
CA SER A 71 8.29 -7.93 4.27
C SER A 71 7.18 -7.97 5.32
N ILE A 72 7.53 -7.83 6.59
CA ILE A 72 6.58 -7.40 7.61
C ILE A 72 7.26 -6.41 8.54
N ARG A 73 6.92 -5.13 8.36
CA ARG A 73 6.53 -4.25 9.45
C ARG A 73 5.87 -2.99 8.87
N ILE A 74 4.54 -3.06 8.62
CA ILE A 74 3.66 -1.89 8.34
C ILE A 74 3.54 -1.04 9.63
N VAL A 75 4.67 -0.58 10.14
CA VAL A 75 4.79 0.17 11.38
C VAL A 75 5.89 1.21 11.22
N GLY A 76 5.75 2.31 11.95
CA GLY A 76 6.67 3.44 11.87
C GLY A 76 6.27 4.45 10.79
N GLU A 77 7.03 5.55 10.71
CA GLU A 77 6.68 6.71 9.90
C GLU A 77 6.62 6.44 8.39
N ASN A 78 7.32 5.42 7.89
CA ASN A 78 7.22 5.02 6.49
C ASN A 78 5.82 4.50 6.13
N PHE A 79 5.04 4.03 7.11
CA PHE A 79 3.65 3.61 6.94
C PHE A 79 2.68 4.58 7.60
N ASN A 80 2.94 5.88 7.41
CA ASN A 80 2.05 6.96 7.80
C ASN A 80 1.64 7.74 6.54
N PRO A 81 0.41 7.57 6.03
CA PRO A 81 -0.10 8.29 4.86
C PRO A 81 -0.05 9.82 4.97
N LEU A 82 0.04 10.33 6.20
CA LEU A 82 0.06 11.76 6.52
C LEU A 82 1.46 12.26 6.89
N ARG A 83 2.50 11.43 6.78
CA ARG A 83 3.88 11.75 7.21
C ARG A 83 4.32 13.13 6.70
N ASP A 84 4.17 13.37 5.40
CA ASP A 84 4.68 14.58 4.76
C ASP A 84 3.77 15.80 5.01
N LEU A 85 2.46 15.59 5.25
CA LEU A 85 1.56 16.63 5.75
C LEU A 85 1.91 17.06 7.18
N LEU A 86 2.34 16.13 8.03
CA LEU A 86 2.68 16.37 9.43
C LEU A 86 4.07 17.01 9.59
N LYS A 87 5.04 16.70 8.72
CA LYS A 87 6.36 17.34 8.71
C LYS A 87 6.28 18.87 8.56
N GLY A 88 5.29 19.39 7.84
CA GLY A 88 5.08 20.84 7.69
C GLY A 88 4.41 21.54 8.88
N ARG A 89 3.96 20.80 9.91
CA ARG A 89 3.28 21.35 11.10
C ARG A 89 4.16 21.37 12.36
N GLY A 90 5.43 20.99 12.26
CA GLY A 90 6.36 20.84 13.38
C GLY A 90 6.76 22.12 14.12
N ASP A 91 6.50 23.31 13.56
CA ASP A 91 6.96 24.59 14.14
C ASP A 91 5.86 25.43 14.81
N ILE A 92 4.62 24.94 14.91
CA ILE A 92 3.60 25.60 15.76
C ILE A 92 3.62 25.04 17.17
N ASN A 93 4.83 24.92 17.74
CA ASN A 93 4.99 24.70 19.16
C ASN A 93 4.61 26.01 19.87
N GLY A 94 3.33 26.14 20.24
CA GLY A 94 2.85 27.18 21.12
C GLY A 94 3.67 27.15 22.40
N THR A 95 4.59 28.10 22.50
CA THR A 95 5.37 28.45 23.68
C THR A 95 4.48 28.37 24.91
N LYS A 96 4.87 27.52 25.87
CA LYS A 96 4.39 27.65 27.25
C LYS A 96 4.88 29.00 27.76
N GLU A 97 3.99 29.98 27.79
CA GLU A 97 4.23 31.21 28.53
C GLU A 97 4.37 30.85 30.02
N LYS A 98 5.40 31.43 30.64
CA LYS A 98 5.75 31.28 32.05
C LYS A 98 4.85 32.12 32.94
#